data_AF-A0A7V1MX95-F1
#
_entry.id   AF-A0A7V1MX95-F1
#
_cell.length_a   1.000
_cell.length_b   1.000
_cell.length_c   1.000
_cell.angle_alpha   90.00
_cell.angle_beta   90.00
_cell.angle_gamma   90.00
#
_symmetry.space_group_name_H-M   'P 1'
#
loop_
_entity.id
_entity.type
_entity.pdbx_description
1 polymer ?
#
loop_
_entity_poly.entity_id
_entity_poly.type
_entity_poly.pdbx_seq_one_letter_code
_entity_poly.pdbx_strand_id
1 'polypeptide(L)'
;DMEIDVVFKCAGSNQAEAQQRADASTLSMVPDDNRGLIIKPVVPERRRGNDGASITIHHPGSRELIVHTSNGAIRVRELNGKCQLTTSNGPITLKKQTGAAVLETSNGNINVVDIDGHLKAVTSNGVVSVENITSPADIKTSNGNITIVLVDGQKGPLNLKTSNGSIHVNAGDGFTGMVRISTSNGKAELIGDIPENTNVISDSRSKKTIRIGDDDAESVFTTSNGNVILEINKE
;
A
#
# COMPACT_ATOMS: atom_id res chain seq x y z
N ASP A 1 8.80 -22.19 -15.64
CA ASP A 1 8.92 -22.89 -14.36
C ASP A 1 9.11 -21.91 -13.22
N MET A 2 8.95 -22.38 -11.98
CA MET A 2 9.16 -21.58 -10.77
C MET A 2 10.66 -21.53 -10.44
N GLU A 3 11.16 -20.34 -10.12
CA GLU A 3 12.53 -20.14 -9.61
C GLU A 3 12.47 -19.52 -8.21
N ILE A 4 13.30 -20.03 -7.30
CA ILE A 4 13.36 -19.59 -5.91
C ILE A 4 14.82 -19.50 -5.49
N ASP A 5 15.23 -18.31 -5.07
CA ASP A 5 16.52 -18.05 -4.46
C ASP A 5 16.34 -17.67 -2.99
N VAL A 6 17.19 -18.22 -2.12
CA VAL A 6 17.18 -17.91 -0.70
C VAL A 6 18.59 -17.65 -0.18
N VAL A 7 18.71 -16.60 0.61
CA VAL A 7 19.93 -16.28 1.38
C VAL A 7 19.56 -16.20 2.85
N PHE A 8 20.16 -17.07 3.66
CA PHE A 8 19.96 -17.08 5.10
C PHE A 8 20.94 -16.14 5.81
N LYS A 9 20.46 -15.48 6.85
CA LYS A 9 21.28 -14.71 7.79
C LYS A 9 20.93 -15.18 9.20
N CYS A 10 21.92 -15.70 9.92
CA CYS A 10 21.73 -16.16 11.28
C CYS A 10 22.59 -15.35 12.27
N ALA A 11 22.11 -15.21 13.49
CA ALA A 11 22.87 -14.72 14.62
C ALA A 11 23.72 -15.85 15.21
N GLY A 12 24.97 -15.53 15.55
CA GLY A 12 25.92 -16.38 16.25
C GLY A 12 26.70 -15.58 17.28
N SER A 13 27.32 -16.24 18.25
CA SER A 13 28.27 -15.61 19.18
C SER A 13 29.52 -15.09 18.45
N ASN A 14 29.83 -15.66 17.28
CA ASN A 14 30.88 -15.26 16.37
C ASN A 14 30.47 -15.51 14.91
N GLN A 15 31.31 -15.06 13.96
CA GLN A 15 31.05 -15.18 12.53
C GLN A 15 31.00 -16.64 12.04
N ALA A 16 31.84 -17.53 12.58
CA ALA A 16 31.87 -18.92 12.16
C ALA A 16 30.59 -19.67 12.58
N GLU A 17 30.10 -19.45 13.80
CA GLU A 17 28.82 -20.01 14.27
C GLU A 17 27.64 -19.43 13.48
N ALA A 18 27.64 -18.12 13.20
CA ALA A 18 26.61 -17.48 12.40
C ALA A 18 26.55 -18.08 10.99
N GLN A 19 27.71 -18.31 10.36
CA GLN A 19 27.80 -18.94 9.04
C GLN A 19 27.34 -20.40 9.08
N GLN A 20 27.81 -21.18 10.06
CA GLN A 20 27.39 -22.58 10.22
C GLN A 20 25.87 -22.71 10.39
N ARG A 21 25.25 -21.81 11.16
CA ARG A 21 23.78 -21.76 11.32
C ARG A 21 23.08 -21.39 10.01
N ALA A 22 23.62 -20.44 9.25
CA ALA A 22 23.07 -20.06 7.95
C ALA A 22 23.17 -21.23 6.95
N ASP A 23 24.30 -21.93 6.90
CA ASP A 23 24.55 -23.08 6.02
C ASP A 23 23.65 -24.28 6.36
N ALA A 24 23.32 -24.44 7.64
CA ALA A 24 22.39 -25.47 8.12
C ALA A 24 20.91 -25.05 8.01
N SER A 25 20.61 -23.83 7.54
CA SER A 25 19.25 -23.37 7.32
C SER A 25 18.71 -23.90 5.99
N THR A 26 17.41 -24.15 5.94
CA THR A 26 16.74 -24.73 4.78
C THR A 26 15.44 -24.01 4.46
N LEU A 27 14.96 -24.15 3.22
CA LEU A 27 13.68 -23.65 2.79
C LEU A 27 12.67 -24.80 2.75
N SER A 28 11.67 -24.75 3.62
CA SER A 28 10.55 -25.70 3.59
C SER A 28 9.54 -25.27 2.54
N MET A 29 9.19 -26.21 1.65
CA MET A 29 8.21 -26.01 0.58
C MET A 29 7.17 -27.11 0.69
N VAL A 30 5.94 -26.74 1.06
CA VAL A 30 4.85 -27.70 1.30
C VAL A 30 3.66 -27.31 0.43
N PRO A 31 3.09 -28.24 -0.37
CA PRO A 31 1.84 -27.98 -1.07
C PRO A 31 0.74 -27.57 -0.11
N ASP A 32 -0.05 -26.59 -0.51
CA ASP A 32 -1.28 -26.22 0.17
C ASP A 32 -2.46 -26.97 -0.46
N ASP A 33 -3.47 -27.30 0.34
CA ASP A 33 -4.65 -28.06 -0.09
C ASP A 33 -5.40 -27.36 -1.25
N ASN A 34 -5.19 -26.04 -1.39
CA ASN A 34 -5.82 -25.21 -2.40
C ASN A 34 -4.99 -25.03 -3.69
N ARG A 35 -4.11 -26.00 -4.02
CA ARG A 35 -3.16 -25.93 -5.16
C ARG A 35 -2.13 -24.80 -5.02
N GLY A 36 -1.87 -24.37 -3.78
CA GLY A 36 -0.84 -23.38 -3.44
C GLY A 36 0.49 -24.03 -3.05
N LEU A 37 1.49 -23.20 -2.77
CA LEU A 37 2.78 -23.62 -2.23
C LEU A 37 3.12 -22.75 -1.03
N ILE A 38 3.30 -23.38 0.13
CA ILE A 38 3.74 -22.72 1.37
C ILE A 38 5.25 -22.76 1.42
N ILE A 39 5.88 -21.58 1.41
CA ILE A 39 7.34 -21.41 1.49
C ILE A 39 7.69 -20.83 2.86
N LYS A 40 8.50 -21.55 3.64
CA LYS A 40 8.90 -21.14 5.00
C LYS A 40 10.41 -21.31 5.22
N PRO A 41 11.14 -20.24 5.62
CA PRO A 41 12.53 -20.39 6.04
C PRO A 41 12.61 -21.13 7.39
N VAL A 42 13.43 -22.17 7.44
CA VAL A 42 13.69 -23.00 8.61
C VAL A 42 15.15 -22.82 9.01
N VAL A 43 15.38 -22.18 10.14
CA VAL A 43 16.73 -22.01 10.72
C VAL A 43 16.99 -23.10 11.77
N PRO A 44 18.24 -23.54 11.96
CA PRO A 44 18.59 -24.56 12.96
C PRO A 44 18.45 -24.03 14.40
N GLU A 45 18.17 -24.95 15.33
CA GLU A 45 17.94 -24.67 16.76
C GLU A 45 16.77 -23.70 17.03
N ARG A 46 16.70 -23.09 18.23
CA ARG A 46 15.77 -21.98 18.49
C ARG A 46 16.18 -20.75 17.67
N ARG A 47 15.18 -20.07 17.07
CA ARG A 47 15.36 -18.75 16.44
C ARG A 47 16.03 -17.79 17.42
N ARG A 48 17.10 -17.14 16.97
CA ARG A 48 17.78 -16.03 17.64
C ARG A 48 17.33 -14.71 17.00
N GLY A 49 17.53 -13.60 17.70
CA GLY A 49 16.89 -12.32 17.38
C GLY A 49 17.06 -11.87 15.92
N ASN A 50 18.29 -11.92 15.39
CA ASN A 50 18.60 -11.46 14.03
C ASN A 50 18.59 -12.58 12.98
N ASP A 51 18.00 -13.75 13.29
CA ASP A 51 17.81 -14.81 12.30
C ASP A 51 16.76 -14.40 11.27
N GLY A 52 17.06 -14.59 9.99
CA GLY A 52 16.19 -14.22 8.88
C GLY A 52 16.60 -14.87 7.57
N ALA A 53 15.77 -14.66 6.56
CA ALA A 53 16.03 -15.10 5.20
C ALA A 53 15.61 -13.99 4.23
N SER A 54 16.41 -13.77 3.19
CA SER A 54 16.00 -13.06 1.99
C SER A 54 15.57 -14.09 0.97
N ILE A 55 14.33 -13.99 0.50
CA ILE A 55 13.75 -14.95 -0.44
C ILE A 55 13.32 -14.16 -1.68
N THR A 56 13.76 -14.61 -2.85
CA THR A 56 13.34 -14.10 -4.15
C THR A 56 12.60 -15.23 -4.86
N ILE A 57 11.37 -14.96 -5.32
CA ILE A 57 10.53 -15.94 -5.98
C ILE A 57 10.12 -15.37 -7.34
N HIS A 58 10.42 -16.11 -8.40
CA HIS A 58 9.93 -15.86 -9.75
C HIS A 58 8.97 -16.99 -10.11
N HIS A 59 7.68 -16.68 -10.21
CA HIS A 59 6.67 -17.66 -10.60
C HIS A 59 5.67 -17.05 -11.58
N PRO A 60 5.75 -17.39 -12.88
CA PRO A 60 4.77 -16.92 -13.86
C PRO A 60 3.41 -17.59 -13.60
N GLY A 61 2.33 -16.82 -13.76
CA GLY A 61 0.97 -17.35 -13.66
C GLY A 61 0.39 -17.47 -12.25
N SER A 62 1.09 -16.98 -11.21
CA SER A 62 0.52 -16.81 -9.88
C SER A 62 -0.74 -15.93 -9.93
N ARG A 63 -1.84 -16.41 -9.34
CA ARG A 63 -3.11 -15.65 -9.22
C ARG A 63 -3.45 -15.24 -7.79
N GLU A 64 -2.68 -15.72 -6.83
CA GLU A 64 -2.82 -15.37 -5.42
C GLU A 64 -1.44 -15.39 -4.76
N LEU A 65 -1.16 -14.37 -3.95
CA LEU A 65 0.09 -14.25 -3.22
C LEU A 65 -0.18 -13.78 -1.79
N ILE A 66 0.21 -14.59 -0.80
CA ILE A 66 0.11 -14.25 0.62
C ILE A 66 1.52 -14.25 1.19
N VAL A 67 1.96 -13.11 1.71
CA VAL A 67 3.30 -12.93 2.28
C VAL A 67 3.21 -12.36 3.68
N HIS A 68 3.83 -13.05 4.63
CA HIS A 68 3.99 -12.60 6.00
C HIS A 68 5.46 -12.53 6.37
N THR A 69 5.89 -11.39 6.90
CA THR A 69 7.21 -11.22 7.51
C THR A 69 7.11 -10.32 8.74
N SER A 70 8.19 -10.17 9.50
CA SER A 70 8.22 -9.30 10.68
C SER A 70 9.02 -8.03 10.39
N ASN A 71 10.26 -8.19 9.92
CA ASN A 71 11.19 -7.07 9.69
C ASN A 71 11.53 -6.88 8.20
N GLY A 72 11.26 -7.88 7.37
CA GLY A 72 11.67 -7.87 5.96
C GLY A 72 10.84 -6.88 5.14
N ALA A 73 11.49 -6.24 4.16
CA ALA A 73 10.80 -5.54 3.10
C ALA A 73 10.07 -6.55 2.20
N ILE A 74 8.85 -6.23 1.77
CA ILE A 74 8.13 -7.01 0.77
C ILE A 74 8.15 -6.23 -0.53
N ARG A 75 8.56 -6.87 -1.63
CA ARG A 75 8.54 -6.30 -2.98
C ARG A 75 7.84 -7.26 -3.92
N VAL A 76 6.77 -6.80 -4.55
CA VAL A 76 6.00 -7.55 -5.55
C VAL A 76 5.98 -6.73 -6.84
N ARG A 77 6.26 -7.39 -7.96
CA ARG A 77 6.24 -6.81 -9.29
C ARG A 77 5.47 -7.73 -10.22
N GLU A 78 4.56 -7.16 -11.01
CA GLU A 78 3.87 -7.86 -12.10
C GLU A 78 3.09 -9.10 -11.63
N LEU A 79 2.04 -8.86 -10.86
CA LEU A 79 1.14 -9.91 -10.39
C LEU A 79 -0.28 -9.69 -10.96
N ASN A 80 -0.78 -10.71 -11.66
CA ASN A 80 -2.12 -10.76 -12.23
C ASN A 80 -3.01 -11.66 -11.36
N GLY A 81 -3.46 -11.13 -10.23
CA GLY A 81 -4.14 -11.89 -9.20
C GLY A 81 -4.40 -11.09 -7.92
N LYS A 82 -4.74 -11.77 -6.84
CA LYS A 82 -4.93 -11.13 -5.53
C LYS A 82 -3.63 -11.18 -4.72
N CYS A 83 -3.36 -10.18 -3.90
CA CYS A 83 -2.27 -10.28 -2.92
C CYS A 83 -2.64 -9.76 -1.53
N GLN A 84 -2.09 -10.43 -0.52
CA GLN A 84 -2.08 -9.98 0.87
C GLN A 84 -0.64 -9.93 1.37
N LEU A 85 -0.14 -8.74 1.64
CA LEU A 85 1.25 -8.50 2.04
C LEU A 85 1.28 -7.88 3.44
N THR A 86 1.88 -8.58 4.40
CA THR A 86 1.91 -8.14 5.80
C THR A 86 3.33 -8.16 6.38
N THR A 87 3.76 -7.04 6.96
CA THR A 87 5.05 -6.93 7.66
C THR A 87 4.99 -5.99 8.85
N SER A 88 5.61 -6.30 9.99
CA SER A 88 5.55 -5.38 11.14
C SER A 88 6.37 -4.10 10.91
N ASN A 89 7.60 -4.23 10.41
CA ASN A 89 8.56 -3.11 10.34
C ASN A 89 9.09 -2.81 8.94
N GLY A 90 9.01 -3.76 8.01
CA GLY A 90 9.55 -3.55 6.66
C GLY A 90 8.65 -2.68 5.79
N PRO A 91 9.20 -1.98 4.78
CA PRO A 91 8.38 -1.33 3.76
C PRO A 91 7.73 -2.36 2.83
N ILE A 92 6.59 -1.98 2.25
CA ILE A 92 5.91 -2.74 1.19
C ILE A 92 6.01 -1.94 -0.10
N THR A 93 6.44 -2.61 -1.18
CA THR A 93 6.42 -2.04 -2.52
C THR A 93 5.67 -2.98 -3.47
N LEU A 94 4.63 -2.45 -4.12
CA LEU A 94 3.83 -3.17 -5.09
C LEU A 94 3.90 -2.42 -6.43
N LYS A 95 4.25 -3.12 -7.51
CA LYS A 95 4.34 -2.52 -8.85
C LYS A 95 3.62 -3.36 -9.89
N LYS A 96 2.83 -2.73 -10.76
CA LYS A 96 2.09 -3.38 -11.86
C LYS A 96 1.24 -4.54 -11.35
N GLN A 97 0.25 -4.21 -10.54
CA GLN A 97 -0.68 -5.16 -9.95
C GLN A 97 -2.00 -5.11 -10.73
N THR A 98 -2.53 -6.28 -11.08
CA THR A 98 -3.91 -6.41 -11.54
C THR A 98 -4.66 -7.36 -10.60
N GLY A 99 -5.78 -6.92 -10.05
CA GLY A 99 -6.56 -7.60 -9.00
C GLY A 99 -6.38 -6.99 -7.61
N ALA A 100 -7.19 -7.44 -6.66
CA ALA A 100 -7.28 -6.83 -5.33
C ALA A 100 -5.98 -6.99 -4.51
N ALA A 101 -5.58 -5.92 -3.82
CA ALA A 101 -4.38 -5.89 -2.99
C ALA A 101 -4.69 -5.42 -1.56
N VAL A 102 -4.21 -6.17 -0.56
CA VAL A 102 -4.28 -5.82 0.86
C VAL A 102 -2.86 -5.70 1.42
N LEU A 103 -2.45 -4.50 1.79
CA LEU A 103 -1.09 -4.17 2.22
C LEU A 103 -1.13 -3.66 3.66
N GLU A 104 -0.41 -4.34 4.56
CA GLU A 104 -0.44 -4.00 5.98
C GLU A 104 0.97 -3.94 6.57
N THR A 105 1.31 -2.82 7.18
CA THR A 105 2.50 -2.71 8.02
C THR A 105 2.27 -1.87 9.28
N SER A 106 3.19 -1.88 10.24
CA SER A 106 3.11 -1.00 11.41
C SER A 106 4.07 0.18 11.28
N ASN A 107 5.32 -0.07 10.87
CA ASN A 107 6.37 0.96 10.85
C ASN A 107 7.01 1.16 9.46
N GLY A 108 6.49 0.48 8.43
CA GLY A 108 6.96 0.61 7.06
C GLY A 108 6.17 1.62 6.24
N ASN A 109 6.83 2.16 5.21
CA ASN A 109 6.15 2.87 4.13
C ASN A 109 5.48 1.88 3.17
N ILE A 110 4.39 2.30 2.55
CA ILE A 110 3.70 1.56 1.49
C ILE A 110 3.80 2.37 0.20
N ASN A 111 4.44 1.78 -0.81
CA ASN A 111 4.56 2.39 -2.13
C ASN A 111 3.89 1.49 -3.17
N VAL A 112 2.89 2.02 -3.87
CA VAL A 112 2.17 1.31 -4.93
C VAL A 112 2.29 2.10 -6.22
N VAL A 113 2.66 1.43 -7.31
CA VAL A 113 2.74 2.05 -8.64
C VAL A 113 2.06 1.13 -9.64
N ASP A 114 1.14 1.66 -10.44
CA ASP A 114 0.35 0.93 -11.44
C ASP A 114 -0.47 -0.20 -10.79
N ILE A 115 -1.68 0.14 -10.33
CA ILE A 115 -2.62 -0.84 -9.77
C ILE A 115 -3.99 -0.75 -10.42
N ASP A 116 -4.42 -1.89 -10.98
CA ASP A 116 -5.73 -2.12 -11.54
C ASP A 116 -6.50 -3.15 -10.72
N GLY A 117 -7.23 -2.66 -9.73
CA GLY A 117 -7.98 -3.46 -8.76
C GLY A 117 -8.10 -2.74 -7.42
N HIS A 118 -9.03 -3.21 -6.58
CA HIS A 118 -9.27 -2.60 -5.29
C HIS A 118 -8.01 -2.64 -4.40
N LEU A 119 -7.60 -1.49 -3.87
CA LEU A 119 -6.45 -1.34 -2.98
C LEU A 119 -6.90 -1.07 -1.55
N LYS A 120 -6.44 -1.88 -0.61
CA LYS A 120 -6.48 -1.59 0.82
C LYS A 120 -5.06 -1.48 1.36
N ALA A 121 -4.68 -0.33 1.91
CA ALA A 121 -3.35 -0.07 2.45
C ALA A 121 -3.41 0.50 3.86
N VAL A 122 -2.77 -0.17 4.82
CA VAL A 122 -2.79 0.23 6.23
C VAL A 122 -1.36 0.28 6.79
N THR A 123 -0.99 1.42 7.38
CA THR A 123 0.22 1.54 8.20
C THR A 123 -0.06 2.32 9.49
N SER A 124 0.84 2.24 10.48
CA SER A 124 0.72 3.09 11.69
C SER A 124 1.69 4.27 11.62
N ASN A 125 2.95 4.02 11.26
CA ASN A 125 4.04 5.00 11.28
C ASN A 125 4.78 5.02 9.93
N GLY A 126 4.03 5.20 8.84
CA GLY A 126 4.60 5.21 7.50
C GLY A 126 3.84 6.12 6.55
N VAL A 127 4.57 6.60 5.55
CA VAL A 127 4.02 7.30 4.38
C VAL A 127 3.41 6.27 3.44
N VAL A 128 2.26 6.62 2.85
CA VAL A 128 1.64 5.84 1.77
C VAL A 128 1.67 6.67 0.49
N SER A 129 2.35 6.16 -0.54
CA SER A 129 2.35 6.74 -1.89
C SER A 129 1.71 5.77 -2.86
N VAL A 130 0.73 6.23 -3.62
CA VAL A 130 0.06 5.45 -4.66
C VAL A 130 0.06 6.26 -5.95
N GLU A 131 0.64 5.68 -7.00
CA GLU A 131 0.74 6.29 -8.33
C GLU A 131 0.04 5.40 -9.35
N ASN A 132 -0.64 6.01 -10.32
CA ASN A 132 -1.34 5.35 -11.42
C ASN A 132 -2.35 4.30 -10.94
N ILE A 133 -3.28 4.72 -10.08
CA ILE A 133 -4.39 3.88 -9.63
C ILE A 133 -5.61 4.04 -10.54
N THR A 134 -6.21 2.92 -10.96
CA THR A 134 -7.42 2.86 -11.81
C THR A 134 -8.65 2.31 -11.09
N SER A 135 -8.62 2.25 -9.76
CA SER A 135 -9.60 1.52 -8.97
C SER A 135 -9.83 2.14 -7.60
N PRO A 136 -10.92 1.75 -6.90
CA PRO A 136 -11.22 2.27 -5.58
C PRO A 136 -10.14 1.92 -4.56
N ALA A 137 -9.86 2.85 -3.64
CA ALA A 137 -8.84 2.65 -2.60
C ALA A 137 -9.34 2.98 -1.19
N ASP A 138 -8.95 2.16 -0.21
CA ASP A 138 -9.06 2.42 1.22
C ASP A 138 -7.64 2.50 1.81
N ILE A 139 -7.22 3.70 2.20
CA ILE A 139 -5.88 3.95 2.71
C ILE A 139 -5.94 4.58 4.08
N LYS A 140 -5.24 3.96 5.03
CA LYS A 140 -5.15 4.43 6.40
C LYS A 140 -3.71 4.47 6.88
N THR A 141 -3.33 5.60 7.47
CA THR A 141 -2.13 5.72 8.31
C THR A 141 -2.45 6.42 9.63
N SER A 142 -1.58 6.36 10.63
CA SER A 142 -1.75 7.17 11.85
C SER A 142 -0.76 8.34 11.87
N ASN A 143 0.51 8.06 11.57
CA ASN A 143 1.62 9.01 11.59
C ASN A 143 2.35 9.00 10.25
N GLY A 144 1.69 9.54 9.22
CA GLY A 144 2.29 9.65 7.90
C GLY A 144 1.38 10.37 6.91
N ASN A 145 1.99 10.82 5.83
CA ASN A 145 1.28 11.44 4.72
C ASN A 145 0.70 10.37 3.80
N ILE A 146 -0.41 10.71 3.14
CA ILE A 146 -0.99 9.92 2.06
C ILE A 146 -0.91 10.78 0.80
N THR A 147 -0.26 10.24 -0.23
CA THR A 147 -0.21 10.84 -1.56
C THR A 147 -0.82 9.86 -2.56
N ILE A 148 -1.80 10.32 -3.33
CA ILE A 148 -2.41 9.56 -4.43
C ILE A 148 -2.30 10.37 -5.70
N VAL A 149 -1.84 9.73 -6.77
CA VAL A 149 -1.94 10.21 -8.15
C VAL A 149 -2.81 9.22 -8.93
N LEU A 150 -3.98 9.67 -9.37
CA LEU A 150 -4.89 8.86 -10.18
C LEU A 150 -4.43 8.86 -11.64
N VAL A 151 -4.78 7.79 -12.36
CA VAL A 151 -4.76 7.84 -13.82
C VAL A 151 -5.89 8.75 -14.30
N ASP A 152 -5.69 9.40 -15.45
CA ASP A 152 -6.70 10.24 -16.07
C ASP A 152 -8.00 9.45 -16.34
N GLY A 153 -9.14 10.16 -16.27
CA GLY A 153 -10.46 9.55 -16.44
C GLY A 153 -10.96 8.71 -15.25
N GLN A 154 -10.18 8.57 -14.18
CA GLN A 154 -10.56 7.76 -13.02
C GLN A 154 -11.41 8.54 -12.02
N LYS A 155 -12.46 7.89 -11.52
CA LYS A 155 -13.55 8.54 -10.76
C LYS A 155 -13.52 8.29 -9.25
N GLY A 156 -12.66 7.40 -8.76
CA GLY A 156 -12.73 6.89 -7.39
C GLY A 156 -13.78 5.76 -7.24
N PRO A 157 -14.32 5.50 -6.03
CA PRO A 157 -14.17 6.26 -4.79
C PRO A 157 -12.83 6.04 -4.07
N LEU A 158 -12.45 7.03 -3.26
CA LEU A 158 -11.24 7.02 -2.44
C LEU A 158 -11.58 7.31 -0.97
N ASN A 159 -11.19 6.40 -0.07
CA ASN A 159 -11.36 6.55 1.37
C ASN A 159 -9.98 6.68 2.02
N LEU A 160 -9.60 7.90 2.39
CA LEU A 160 -8.25 8.24 2.85
C LEU A 160 -8.30 8.79 4.27
N LYS A 161 -7.53 8.18 5.17
CA LYS A 161 -7.49 8.58 6.57
C LYS A 161 -6.09 8.61 7.15
N THR A 162 -5.74 9.73 7.75
CA THR A 162 -4.55 9.86 8.62
C THR A 162 -4.91 10.58 9.93
N SER A 163 -4.03 10.61 10.91
CA SER A 163 -4.22 11.41 12.14
C SER A 163 -3.19 12.53 12.20
N ASN A 164 -1.92 12.21 11.99
CA ASN A 164 -0.77 13.11 12.14
C ASN A 164 -0.01 13.27 10.83
N GLY A 165 -0.72 13.40 9.72
CA GLY A 165 -0.13 13.70 8.42
C GLY A 165 -1.11 14.41 7.50
N SER A 166 -0.61 14.81 6.33
CA SER A 166 -1.42 15.45 5.29
C SER A 166 -1.88 14.42 4.25
N ILE A 167 -2.98 14.74 3.59
CA ILE A 167 -3.50 13.98 2.46
C ILE A 167 -3.39 14.87 1.22
N HIS A 168 -2.78 14.37 0.16
CA HIS A 168 -2.73 15.04 -1.13
C HIS A 168 -3.21 14.07 -2.20
N VAL A 169 -4.30 14.43 -2.87
CA VAL A 169 -4.86 13.69 -4.00
C VAL A 169 -4.67 14.55 -5.24
N ASN A 170 -3.97 14.01 -6.23
CA ASN A 170 -3.82 14.57 -7.56
C ASN A 170 -4.70 13.75 -8.51
N ALA A 171 -5.70 14.40 -9.10
CA ALA A 171 -6.64 13.78 -10.02
C ALA A 171 -6.74 14.58 -11.32
N GLY A 172 -7.06 13.90 -12.43
CA GLY A 172 -7.45 14.56 -13.67
C GLY A 172 -8.89 15.09 -13.63
N ASP A 173 -9.28 15.85 -14.66
CA ASP A 173 -10.63 16.42 -14.82
C ASP A 173 -11.75 15.36 -14.96
N GLY A 174 -11.39 14.12 -15.28
CA GLY A 174 -12.29 12.97 -15.29
C GLY A 174 -12.74 12.47 -13.91
N PHE A 175 -12.18 13.02 -12.82
CA PHE A 175 -12.59 12.66 -11.46
C PHE A 175 -13.95 13.25 -11.10
N THR A 176 -14.95 12.38 -10.92
CA THR A 176 -16.34 12.77 -10.64
C THR A 176 -16.88 12.10 -9.39
N GLY A 177 -17.83 12.74 -8.72
CA GLY A 177 -18.50 12.21 -7.54
C GLY A 177 -18.61 13.23 -6.41
N MET A 178 -19.04 12.76 -5.24
CA MET A 178 -19.08 13.55 -4.02
C MET A 178 -17.77 13.40 -3.24
N VAL A 179 -17.16 14.51 -2.87
CA VAL A 179 -15.93 14.54 -2.07
C VAL A 179 -16.21 15.20 -0.72
N ARG A 180 -15.94 14.48 0.36
CA ARG A 180 -15.99 15.00 1.73
C ARG A 180 -14.59 15.10 2.29
N ILE A 181 -14.16 16.32 2.57
CA ILE A 181 -12.87 16.63 3.16
C ILE A 181 -13.07 17.12 4.59
N SER A 182 -12.33 16.56 5.54
CA SER A 182 -12.34 17.03 6.92
C SER A 182 -10.97 16.97 7.59
N THR A 183 -10.66 18.02 8.34
CA THR A 183 -9.50 18.12 9.23
C THR A 183 -9.87 18.85 10.51
N SER A 184 -9.16 18.61 11.62
CA SER A 184 -9.41 19.34 12.87
C SER A 184 -8.52 20.58 12.98
N ASN A 185 -7.22 20.43 12.73
CA ASN A 185 -6.21 21.46 12.96
C ASN A 185 -5.50 21.95 11.69
N GLY A 186 -5.81 21.38 10.53
CA GLY A 186 -5.26 21.79 9.23
C GLY A 186 -6.22 22.60 8.37
N LYS A 187 -5.95 22.59 7.06
CA LYS A 187 -6.80 23.18 6.02
C LYS A 187 -7.31 22.13 5.05
N ALA A 188 -8.56 22.29 4.63
CA ALA A 188 -9.15 21.59 3.51
C ALA A 188 -9.03 22.50 2.28
N GLU A 189 -8.47 22.01 1.18
CA GLU A 189 -8.18 22.81 -0.01
C GLU A 189 -8.60 22.04 -1.27
N LEU A 190 -9.27 22.73 -2.19
CA LEU A 190 -9.52 22.29 -3.56
C LEU A 190 -8.79 23.29 -4.45
N ILE A 191 -7.83 22.82 -5.24
CA ILE A 191 -6.95 23.65 -6.07
C ILE A 191 -6.83 23.09 -7.48
N GLY A 192 -6.21 23.88 -8.37
CA GLY A 192 -5.97 23.51 -9.76
C GLY A 192 -7.14 23.88 -10.67
N ASP A 193 -7.31 23.11 -11.74
CA ASP A 193 -8.28 23.34 -12.82
C ASP A 193 -9.63 22.72 -12.51
N ILE A 194 -10.40 23.42 -11.66
CA ILE A 194 -11.70 22.95 -11.18
C ILE A 194 -12.71 22.86 -12.35
N PRO A 195 -13.33 21.69 -12.59
CA PRO A 195 -14.32 21.51 -13.65
C PRO A 195 -15.54 22.44 -13.49
N GLU A 196 -16.10 22.94 -14.59
CA GLU A 196 -17.27 23.86 -14.58
C GLU A 196 -18.51 23.24 -13.91
N ASN A 197 -18.66 21.92 -13.98
CA ASN A 197 -19.73 21.15 -13.34
C ASN A 197 -19.43 20.81 -11.86
N THR A 198 -18.61 21.62 -11.18
CA THR A 198 -18.33 21.48 -9.75
C THR A 198 -19.29 22.33 -8.92
N ASN A 199 -20.01 21.68 -8.00
CA ASN A 199 -20.87 22.33 -7.02
C ASN A 199 -20.28 22.20 -5.61
N VAL A 200 -19.88 23.31 -5.00
CA VAL A 200 -19.38 23.35 -3.62
C VAL A 200 -20.56 23.50 -2.66
N ILE A 201 -20.91 22.40 -1.98
CA ILE A 201 -22.05 22.32 -1.05
C ILE A 201 -21.71 22.96 0.29
N SER A 202 -20.49 22.78 0.78
CA SER A 202 -20.01 23.42 2.00
C SER A 202 -18.55 23.79 1.87
N ASP A 203 -18.20 25.01 2.26
CA ASP A 203 -16.82 25.49 2.29
C ASP A 203 -16.48 26.14 3.62
N SER A 204 -15.55 25.53 4.34
CA SER A 204 -14.94 26.10 5.53
C SER A 204 -13.45 25.78 5.52
N ARG A 205 -12.68 26.49 6.36
CA ARG A 205 -11.23 26.26 6.50
C ARG A 205 -10.88 24.78 6.68
N SER A 206 -11.65 24.03 7.47
CA SER A 206 -11.29 22.69 7.92
C SER A 206 -12.24 21.59 7.44
N LYS A 207 -13.31 21.94 6.73
CA LYS A 207 -14.26 20.99 6.12
C LYS A 207 -14.72 21.51 4.77
N LYS A 208 -14.73 20.64 3.77
CA LYS A 208 -15.33 20.91 2.45
C LYS A 208 -16.19 19.73 2.01
N THR A 209 -17.32 20.02 1.39
CA THR A 209 -18.17 19.04 0.71
C THR A 209 -18.38 19.55 -0.70
N ILE A 210 -17.91 18.78 -1.67
CA ILE A 210 -17.86 19.16 -3.07
C ILE A 210 -18.54 18.06 -3.87
N ARG A 211 -19.34 18.42 -4.88
CA ARG A 211 -19.80 17.50 -5.90
C ARG A 211 -19.16 17.89 -7.22
N ILE A 212 -18.52 16.96 -7.90
CA ILE A 212 -17.90 17.16 -9.22
C ILE A 212 -18.66 16.28 -10.22
N GLY A 213 -19.36 16.91 -11.16
CA GLY A 213 -20.23 16.21 -12.09
C GLY A 213 -21.43 15.51 -11.44
N ASP A 214 -22.00 14.55 -12.17
CA ASP A 214 -23.29 13.93 -11.81
C ASP A 214 -23.17 12.55 -11.15
N ASP A 215 -21.95 12.02 -11.02
CA ASP A 215 -21.70 10.70 -10.42
C ASP A 215 -22.04 10.69 -8.90
N ASP A 216 -22.45 9.52 -8.41
CA ASP A 216 -22.85 9.30 -7.01
C ASP A 216 -21.75 8.64 -6.17
N ALA A 217 -20.61 8.28 -6.76
CA ALA A 217 -19.46 7.77 -6.03
C ALA A 217 -19.02 8.77 -4.94
N GLU A 218 -18.73 8.26 -3.74
CA GLU A 218 -18.34 9.08 -2.61
C GLU A 218 -16.88 8.84 -2.21
N SER A 219 -16.09 9.91 -2.20
CA SER A 219 -14.72 9.92 -1.68
C SER A 219 -14.64 10.70 -0.38
N VAL A 220 -13.93 10.16 0.61
CA VAL A 220 -13.82 10.73 1.96
C VAL A 220 -12.36 10.87 2.34
N PHE A 221 -11.92 12.09 2.61
CA PHE A 221 -10.55 12.42 3.01
C PHE A 221 -10.55 13.02 4.41
N THR A 222 -9.92 12.34 5.37
CA THR A 222 -9.94 12.75 6.78
C THR A 222 -8.55 12.76 7.39
N THR A 223 -8.18 13.87 8.00
CA THR A 223 -7.03 13.95 8.90
C THR A 223 -7.39 14.65 10.21
N SER A 224 -6.55 14.60 11.23
CA SER A 224 -6.74 15.41 12.44
C SER A 224 -5.82 16.63 12.43
N ASN A 225 -4.56 16.46 12.05
CA ASN A 225 -3.54 17.48 12.26
C ASN A 225 -2.89 18.02 10.97
N GLY A 226 -3.08 17.37 9.83
CA GLY A 226 -2.52 17.82 8.55
C GLY A 226 -3.51 18.57 7.67
N ASN A 227 -3.00 19.03 6.53
CA ASN A 227 -3.84 19.57 5.47
C ASN A 227 -4.40 18.44 4.61
N VAL A 228 -5.51 18.72 3.95
CA VAL A 228 -6.08 17.85 2.92
C VAL A 228 -6.23 18.68 1.67
N ILE A 229 -5.52 18.27 0.62
CA ILE A 229 -5.51 18.94 -0.68
C ILE A 229 -6.07 17.96 -1.70
N LEU A 230 -7.17 18.36 -2.35
CA LEU A 230 -7.58 17.78 -3.62
C LEU A 230 -7.12 18.75 -4.73
N GLU A 231 -6.22 18.29 -5.57
CA GLU A 231 -5.71 19.02 -6.72
C GLU A 231 -6.27 18.38 -7.99
N ILE A 232 -6.99 19.16 -8.78
CA ILE A 232 -7.46 18.77 -10.11
C ILE A 232 -6.53 19.38 -11.14
N ASN A 233 -5.98 18.57 -12.04
CA ASN A 233 -5.16 19.06 -13.15
C ASN A 233 -5.92 18.90 -14.46
N LYS A 234 -5.89 19.94 -15.30
CA LYS A 234 -6.40 19.86 -16.67
C LYS A 234 -5.37 19.17 -17.56
N GLU A 235 -5.87 18.47 -18.56
CA GLU A 235 -5.08 18.03 -19.70
C GLU A 235 -4.51 19.21 -20.50
#